data_AF-A0A3M1GC36-F1
#
_entry.id   AF-A0A3M1GC36-F1
#
_cell.length_a   1.000
_cell.length_b   1.000
_cell.length_c   1.000
_cell.angle_alpha   90.00
_cell.angle_beta   90.00
_cell.angle_gamma   90.00
#
_symmetry.space_group_name_H-M   'P 1'
#
loop_
_entity.id
_entity.type
_entity.pdbx_description
1 polymer ?
#
loop_
_entity_poly.entity_id
_entity_poly.type
_entity_poly.pdbx_seq_one_letter_code
_entity_poly.pdbx_strand_id
1 'polypeptide(L)'
;MPNTCALVRQSITVLSPGPGVKDKDLTLTKDIFGAVGQVLILKEDLMDAVTALSGSGPAFVAYFIQALVEAGIREGLSIEDSRKLVLQTIKGTVKLIEDGRSPSQVIDMVSSPGGTTVEGLFVLDQGRLKATIKKAIRAARERSEQLRRS
;
A
#
# COMPACT_ATOMS: atom_id res chain seq x y z
N MET A 1 3.80 6.16 -14.04
CA MET A 1 4.21 6.25 -12.62
C MET A 1 4.40 4.84 -12.04
N PRO A 2 5.62 4.29 -12.08
CA PRO A 2 5.98 3.05 -11.38
C PRO A 2 6.26 3.31 -9.89
N ASN A 3 6.66 2.28 -9.14
CA ASN A 3 7.20 2.44 -7.78
C ASN A 3 8.43 1.56 -7.52
N THR A 4 9.03 1.70 -6.35
CA THR A 4 10.29 1.03 -5.97
C THR A 4 10.18 -0.49 -5.89
N CYS A 5 8.97 -1.05 -5.79
CA CYS A 5 8.75 -2.49 -5.79
C CYS A 5 9.11 -3.15 -7.14
N ALA A 6 9.40 -2.35 -8.19
CA ALA A 6 9.97 -2.84 -9.45
C ALA A 6 11.26 -3.67 -9.25
N LEU A 7 12.06 -3.36 -8.22
CA LEU A 7 13.29 -4.09 -7.90
C LEU A 7 13.05 -5.58 -7.59
N VAL A 8 11.83 -5.93 -7.16
CA VAL A 8 11.41 -7.31 -6.86
C VAL A 8 10.29 -7.78 -7.76
N ARG A 9 10.08 -7.12 -8.91
CA ARG A 9 9.02 -7.43 -9.89
C ARG A 9 7.60 -7.39 -9.29
N GLN A 10 7.36 -6.53 -8.32
CA GLN A 10 6.05 -6.33 -7.69
C GLN A 10 5.61 -4.87 -7.75
N SER A 11 6.04 -4.14 -8.80
CA SER A 11 5.59 -2.77 -9.03
C SER A 11 4.09 -2.75 -9.34
N ILE A 12 3.44 -1.62 -9.03
CA ILE A 12 2.23 -1.21 -9.73
C ILE A 12 2.57 0.06 -10.50
N THR A 13 2.45 0.00 -11.82
CA THR A 13 2.72 1.12 -12.71
C THR A 13 1.42 1.64 -13.29
N VAL A 14 1.15 2.92 -13.12
CA VAL A 14 0.02 3.57 -13.80
C VAL A 14 0.51 4.33 -15.02
N LEU A 15 -0.12 4.10 -16.17
CA LEU A 15 0.10 4.85 -17.40
C LEU A 15 -1.12 5.71 -17.72
N SER A 16 -0.87 6.84 -18.36
CA SER A 16 -1.89 7.78 -18.83
C SER A 16 -1.47 8.19 -20.25
N PRO A 17 -2.08 7.61 -21.30
CA PRO A 17 -1.70 7.91 -22.68
C PRO A 17 -2.13 9.33 -23.06
N GLY A 18 -1.19 10.14 -23.54
CA GLY A 18 -1.46 11.47 -24.06
C GLY A 18 -2.13 11.46 -25.44
N PRO A 19 -2.59 12.63 -25.93
CA PRO A 19 -3.15 12.75 -27.28
C PRO A 19 -2.15 12.27 -28.34
N GLY A 20 -2.63 11.46 -29.29
CA GLY A 20 -1.83 10.96 -30.42
C GLY A 20 -0.95 9.74 -30.13
N VAL A 21 -0.97 9.20 -28.90
CA VAL A 21 -0.34 7.90 -28.59
C VAL A 21 -1.04 6.79 -29.37
N LYS A 22 -0.28 6.00 -30.13
CA LYS A 22 -0.81 4.87 -30.90
C LYS A 22 -0.91 3.62 -30.02
N ASP A 23 -1.84 2.73 -30.35
CA ASP A 23 -2.04 1.47 -29.61
C ASP A 23 -0.77 0.63 -29.53
N LYS A 24 0.03 0.60 -30.60
CA LYS A 24 1.31 -0.13 -30.60
C LYS A 24 2.30 0.40 -29.56
N ASP A 25 2.34 1.71 -29.34
CA ASP A 25 3.27 2.34 -28.42
C ASP A 25 2.78 2.13 -26.97
N LEU A 26 1.46 2.17 -26.76
CA LEU A 26 0.84 1.83 -25.48
C LEU A 26 1.06 0.35 -25.13
N THR A 27 0.89 -0.57 -26.06
CA THR A 27 1.13 -2.01 -25.85
C THR A 27 2.59 -2.27 -25.50
N LEU A 28 3.54 -1.72 -26.27
CA LEU A 28 4.96 -1.84 -25.97
C LEU A 28 5.28 -1.32 -24.56
N THR A 29 4.71 -0.17 -24.18
CA THR A 29 4.91 0.41 -22.84
C THR A 29 4.32 -0.48 -21.74
N LYS A 30 3.15 -1.08 -21.97
CA LYS A 30 2.54 -2.05 -21.05
C LYS A 30 3.43 -3.28 -20.90
N ASP A 31 4.03 -3.79 -21.97
CA ASP A 31 4.89 -4.97 -21.91
C ASP A 31 6.16 -4.69 -21.10
N ILE A 32 6.78 -3.52 -21.31
CA ILE A 32 7.98 -3.09 -20.56
C ILE A 32 7.68 -3.02 -19.06
N PHE A 33 6.61 -2.33 -18.66
CA PHE A 33 6.28 -2.20 -17.24
C PHE A 33 5.65 -3.47 -16.65
N GLY A 34 5.01 -4.28 -17.48
CA GLY A 34 4.48 -5.61 -17.14
C GLY A 34 5.58 -6.57 -16.70
N ALA A 35 6.80 -6.42 -17.24
CA ALA A 35 7.94 -7.24 -16.83
C ALA A 35 8.39 -7.03 -15.37
N VAL A 36 8.01 -5.90 -14.75
CA VAL A 36 8.39 -5.54 -13.37
C VAL A 36 7.20 -5.43 -12.42
N GLY A 37 5.99 -5.78 -12.87
CA GLY A 37 4.80 -5.79 -12.03
C GLY A 37 3.51 -5.59 -12.83
N GLN A 38 2.49 -5.05 -12.18
CA GLN A 38 1.20 -4.81 -12.80
C GLN A 38 1.13 -3.43 -13.46
N VAL A 39 0.28 -3.32 -14.49
CA VAL A 39 0.05 -2.05 -15.21
C VAL A 39 -1.43 -1.69 -15.17
N LEU A 40 -1.72 -0.44 -14.79
CA LEU A 40 -3.06 0.14 -14.79
C LEU A 40 -3.08 1.34 -15.75
N ILE A 41 -4.18 1.52 -16.48
CA ILE A 41 -4.41 2.72 -17.29
C ILE A 41 -5.41 3.62 -16.59
N LEU A 42 -5.02 4.86 -16.29
CA LEU A 42 -5.88 5.87 -15.69
C LEU A 42 -5.75 7.21 -16.43
N LYS A 43 -6.68 8.12 -16.11
CA LYS A 43 -6.64 9.49 -16.61
C LYS A 43 -5.51 10.30 -15.95
N GLU A 44 -4.97 11.27 -16.69
CA GLU A 44 -3.86 12.12 -16.25
C GLU A 44 -4.17 12.92 -14.97
N ASP A 45 -5.42 13.36 -14.82
CA ASP A 45 -5.90 14.11 -13.65
C ASP A 45 -5.86 13.31 -12.34
N LEU A 46 -5.71 11.98 -12.42
CA LEU A 46 -5.54 11.09 -11.27
C LEU A 46 -4.08 10.85 -10.90
N MET A 47 -3.09 11.32 -11.68
CA MET A 47 -1.68 10.95 -11.48
C MET A 47 -1.10 11.48 -10.17
N ASP A 48 -1.56 12.63 -9.67
CA ASP A 48 -1.19 13.13 -8.33
C ASP A 48 -1.71 12.21 -7.21
N ALA A 49 -2.92 11.64 -7.37
CA ALA A 49 -3.47 10.67 -6.42
C ALA A 49 -2.75 9.32 -6.49
N VAL A 50 -2.40 8.87 -7.71
CA VAL A 50 -1.57 7.68 -7.93
C VAL A 50 -0.22 7.83 -7.25
N THR A 51 0.44 8.98 -7.45
CA THR A 51 1.74 9.28 -6.84
C THR A 51 1.67 9.17 -5.32
N ALA A 52 0.65 9.77 -4.71
CA ALA A 52 0.43 9.70 -3.28
C ALA A 52 0.16 8.27 -2.78
N LEU A 53 -0.61 7.47 -3.53
CA LEU A 53 -1.05 6.15 -3.09
C LEU A 53 -0.01 5.05 -3.35
N SER A 54 0.51 4.95 -4.58
CA SER A 54 1.39 3.86 -5.00
C SER A 54 2.85 4.27 -5.20
N GLY A 55 3.12 5.54 -5.50
CA GLY A 55 4.47 6.07 -5.60
C GLY A 55 5.12 6.22 -4.22
N SER A 56 4.44 6.94 -3.32
CA SER A 56 4.82 7.07 -1.90
C SER A 56 4.43 5.87 -1.05
N GLY A 57 3.50 5.04 -1.53
CA GLY A 57 2.95 3.87 -0.83
C GLY A 57 3.98 2.94 -0.17
N PRO A 58 5.06 2.52 -0.87
CA PRO A 58 6.08 1.66 -0.28
C PRO A 58 6.69 2.22 1.01
N ALA A 59 6.89 3.54 1.10
CA ALA A 59 7.42 4.17 2.30
C ALA A 59 6.41 4.09 3.47
N PHE A 60 5.13 4.31 3.20
CA PHE A 60 4.07 4.21 4.23
C PHE A 60 3.90 2.78 4.73
N VAL A 61 3.95 1.80 3.83
CA VAL A 61 3.92 0.38 4.20
C VAL A 61 5.14 -0.01 5.01
N ALA A 62 6.35 0.43 4.62
CA ALA A 62 7.57 0.19 5.38
C ALA A 62 7.52 0.82 6.77
N TYR A 63 7.02 2.05 6.89
CA TYR A 63 6.82 2.73 8.18
C TYR A 63 5.86 1.95 9.10
N PHE A 64 4.77 1.42 8.54
CA PHE A 64 3.83 0.58 9.28
C PHE A 64 4.47 -0.75 9.73
N ILE A 65 5.21 -1.43 8.85
CA ILE A 65 5.97 -2.65 9.18
C ILE A 65 6.96 -2.37 10.31
N GLN A 66 7.71 -1.28 10.23
CA GLN A 66 8.66 -0.87 11.26
C GLN A 66 7.97 -0.70 12.61
N ALA A 67 6.85 0.03 12.66
CA ALA A 67 6.09 0.23 13.90
C ALA A 67 5.62 -1.10 14.54
N LEU A 68 5.17 -2.06 13.73
CA LEU A 68 4.77 -3.39 14.23
C LEU A 68 5.95 -4.19 14.77
N VAL A 69 7.10 -4.15 14.10
CA VAL A 69 8.32 -4.84 14.55
C VAL A 69 8.81 -4.23 15.87
N GLU A 70 8.85 -2.91 15.97
CA GLU A 70 9.23 -2.20 17.20
C GLU A 70 8.27 -2.50 18.35
N ALA A 71 6.97 -2.63 18.08
CA ALA A 71 5.98 -3.04 19.08
C ALA A 71 6.24 -4.48 19.56
N GLY A 72 6.50 -5.44 18.65
CA GLY A 72 6.82 -6.81 19.03
C GLY A 72 8.04 -6.92 19.94
N ILE A 73 9.09 -6.13 19.66
CA ILE A 73 10.28 -6.05 20.51
C ILE A 73 9.95 -5.52 21.91
N ARG A 74 9.08 -4.49 22.00
CA ARG A 74 8.63 -3.95 23.31
C ARG A 74 7.85 -4.97 24.12
N GLU A 75 7.13 -5.87 23.47
CA GLU A 75 6.43 -7.01 24.10
C GLU A 75 7.35 -8.22 24.38
N GLY A 76 8.66 -8.07 24.19
CA GLY A 76 9.67 -9.07 24.58
C GLY A 76 10.08 -10.05 23.48
N LEU A 77 9.61 -9.87 22.24
CA LEU A 77 10.07 -10.70 21.12
C LEU A 77 11.47 -10.28 20.65
N SER A 78 12.21 -11.23 20.08
CA SER A 78 13.45 -10.90 19.37
C SER A 78 13.14 -10.05 18.13
N ILE A 79 14.13 -9.27 17.67
CA ILE A 79 14.01 -8.54 16.40
C ILE A 79 13.76 -9.47 15.21
N GLU A 80 14.38 -10.66 15.22
CA GLU A 80 14.25 -11.64 14.14
C GLU A 80 12.83 -12.22 14.10
N ASP A 81 12.32 -12.67 15.25
CA ASP A 81 10.96 -13.22 15.36
C ASP A 81 9.91 -12.16 15.03
N SER A 82 10.07 -10.94 15.56
CA SER A 82 9.17 -9.82 15.27
C SER A 82 9.08 -9.55 13.77
N ARG A 83 10.23 -9.49 13.08
CA ARG A 83 10.28 -9.30 11.62
C ARG A 83 9.60 -10.45 10.89
N LYS A 84 9.89 -11.70 11.26
CA LYS A 84 9.31 -12.89 10.63
C LYS A 84 7.79 -12.93 10.79
N LEU A 85 7.28 -12.68 11.98
CA LEU A 85 5.86 -12.65 12.30
C LEU A 85 5.14 -11.55 11.51
N VAL A 86 5.66 -10.32 11.52
CA VAL A 86 5.03 -9.18 10.83
C VAL A 86 4.98 -9.40 9.33
N LEU A 87 6.10 -9.75 8.70
CA LEU A 87 6.16 -9.91 7.24
C LEU A 87 5.24 -11.04 6.76
N GLN A 88 5.24 -12.18 7.46
CA GLN A 88 4.37 -13.30 7.10
C GLN A 88 2.89 -12.99 7.33
N THR A 89 2.55 -12.30 8.41
CA THR A 89 1.17 -11.88 8.71
C THR A 89 0.63 -10.93 7.65
N ILE A 90 1.42 -9.92 7.26
CA ILE A 90 1.02 -8.98 6.20
C ILE A 90 0.86 -9.70 4.86
N LYS A 91 1.83 -10.55 4.48
CA LYS A 91 1.76 -11.32 3.24
C LYS A 91 0.51 -12.21 3.19
N GLY A 92 0.23 -12.95 4.26
CA GLY A 92 -0.96 -13.79 4.36
C GLY A 92 -2.26 -12.99 4.30
N THR A 93 -2.31 -11.84 4.99
CA THR A 93 -3.48 -10.94 4.98
C THR A 93 -3.75 -10.38 3.60
N VAL A 94 -2.72 -9.92 2.89
CA VAL A 94 -2.82 -9.46 1.50
C VAL A 94 -3.36 -10.60 0.61
N LYS A 95 -2.79 -11.80 0.74
CA LYS A 95 -3.24 -12.95 -0.06
C LYS A 95 -4.70 -13.32 0.17
N LEU A 96 -5.17 -13.28 1.41
CA LEU A 96 -6.59 -13.51 1.74
C LEU A 96 -7.51 -12.50 1.05
N ILE A 97 -7.09 -11.24 0.96
CA ILE A 97 -7.85 -10.17 0.31
C ILE A 97 -7.82 -10.33 -1.21
N GLU A 98 -6.66 -10.66 -1.78
CA GLU A 98 -6.53 -10.96 -3.22
C GLU A 98 -7.38 -12.16 -3.64
N ASP A 99 -7.56 -13.15 -2.76
CA ASP A 99 -8.41 -14.32 -2.98
C ASP A 99 -9.92 -14.02 -2.82
N GLY A 100 -10.30 -12.74 -2.74
CA GLY A 100 -11.68 -12.27 -2.82
C GLY A 100 -12.35 -11.92 -1.50
N ARG A 101 -11.64 -12.00 -0.37
CA ARG A 101 -12.18 -11.55 0.92
C ARG A 101 -12.09 -10.04 1.04
N SER A 102 -13.16 -9.42 1.55
CA SER A 102 -13.10 -8.02 1.95
C SER A 102 -12.26 -7.84 3.23
N PRO A 103 -11.68 -6.65 3.46
CA PRO A 103 -10.98 -6.35 4.71
C PRO A 103 -11.82 -6.58 5.97
N SER A 104 -13.13 -6.26 5.93
CA SER A 104 -14.03 -6.50 7.05
C SER A 104 -14.19 -8.00 7.33
N GLN A 105 -14.33 -8.83 6.30
CA GLN A 105 -14.40 -10.29 6.49
C GLN A 105 -13.12 -10.84 7.12
N VAL A 106 -11.95 -10.36 6.72
CA VAL A 106 -10.68 -10.80 7.34
C VAL A 106 -10.62 -10.39 8.80
N ILE A 107 -11.07 -9.18 9.15
CA ILE A 107 -11.16 -8.71 10.54
C ILE A 107 -12.12 -9.59 11.35
N ASP A 108 -13.30 -9.89 10.83
CA ASP A 108 -14.32 -10.68 11.52
C ASP A 108 -13.83 -12.10 11.82
N MET A 109 -13.07 -12.71 10.90
CA MET A 109 -12.51 -14.06 11.08
C MET A 109 -11.56 -14.18 12.28
N VAL A 110 -10.91 -13.08 12.68
CA VAL A 110 -9.91 -13.07 13.76
C VAL A 110 -10.39 -12.30 14.99
N SER A 111 -11.63 -11.83 15.00
CA SER A 111 -12.22 -11.04 16.07
C SER A 111 -13.24 -11.86 16.84
N SER A 112 -12.80 -12.50 17.93
CA SER A 112 -13.72 -13.12 18.90
C SER A 112 -14.27 -12.06 19.88
N PRO A 113 -15.52 -12.20 20.35
CA PRO A 113 -16.07 -11.32 21.40
C PRO A 113 -15.17 -11.31 22.65
N GLY A 114 -14.75 -10.12 23.10
CA GLY A 114 -13.83 -9.95 24.23
C GLY A 114 -12.40 -10.46 23.97
N GLY A 115 -12.05 -10.76 22.72
CA GLY A 115 -10.72 -11.24 22.33
C GLY A 115 -9.67 -10.14 22.19
N THR A 116 -8.41 -10.54 22.13
CA THR A 116 -7.24 -9.65 21.99
C THR A 116 -7.32 -8.75 20.76
N THR A 117 -7.86 -9.25 19.64
CA THR A 117 -8.01 -8.49 18.40
C THR A 117 -8.95 -7.30 18.57
N VAL A 118 -10.07 -7.47 19.28
CA VAL A 118 -11.07 -6.41 19.46
C VAL A 118 -10.49 -5.28 20.31
N GLU A 119 -9.79 -5.63 21.40
CA GLU A 119 -9.08 -4.65 22.23
C GLU A 119 -8.02 -3.88 21.42
N GLY A 120 -7.24 -4.59 20.61
CA GLY A 120 -6.26 -3.97 19.72
C GLY A 120 -6.89 -3.00 18.72
N LEU A 121 -7.96 -3.43 18.02
CA LEU A 121 -8.69 -2.59 17.07
C LEU A 121 -9.29 -1.35 17.73
N PHE A 122 -9.81 -1.48 18.95
CA PHE A 122 -10.33 -0.36 19.73
C PHE A 122 -9.26 0.71 19.99
N VAL A 123 -8.06 0.30 20.41
CA VAL A 123 -6.93 1.23 20.61
C VAL A 123 -6.49 1.88 19.29
N LEU A 124 -6.45 1.14 18.19
CA LEU A 124 -6.12 1.70 16.87
C LEU A 124 -7.12 2.77 16.41
N ASP A 125 -8.41 2.54 16.68
CA ASP A 125 -9.48 3.52 16.37
C ASP A 125 -9.41 4.74 17.31
N GLN A 126 -9.11 4.57 18.60
CA GLN A 126 -8.85 5.68 19.53
C GLN A 126 -7.66 6.54 19.08
N GLY A 127 -6.59 5.90 18.60
CA GLY A 127 -5.44 6.57 17.99
C GLY A 127 -5.73 7.22 16.63
N ARG A 128 -6.96 7.10 16.12
CA ARG A 128 -7.44 7.67 14.86
C ARG A 128 -6.60 7.23 13.66
N LEU A 129 -6.08 5.99 13.68
CA LEU A 129 -5.15 5.50 12.65
C LEU A 129 -5.71 5.69 11.22
N LYS A 130 -6.96 5.31 11.00
CA LYS A 130 -7.62 5.47 9.68
C LYS A 130 -7.67 6.93 9.24
N ALA A 131 -7.90 7.88 10.15
CA ALA A 131 -7.93 9.30 9.82
C ALA A 131 -6.52 9.83 9.50
N THR A 132 -5.50 9.37 10.24
CA THR A 132 -4.10 9.73 9.99
C THR A 132 -3.62 9.23 8.64
N ILE A 133 -3.94 7.99 8.25
CA ILE A 133 -3.61 7.45 6.93
C ILE A 133 -4.25 8.30 5.82
N LYS A 134 -5.55 8.64 5.93
CA LYS A 134 -6.24 9.51 4.96
C LYS A 134 -5.56 10.88 4.83
N LYS A 135 -5.13 11.48 5.95
CA LYS A 135 -4.40 12.76 5.95
C LYS A 135 -3.03 12.63 5.29
N ALA A 136 -2.29 11.56 5.53
CA ALA A 136 -0.97 11.33 4.92
C ALA A 136 -1.07 11.23 3.39
N ILE A 137 -2.04 10.45 2.88
CA ILE A 137 -2.28 10.36 1.43
C ILE A 137 -2.67 11.71 0.85
N ARG A 138 -3.57 12.45 1.52
CA ARG A 138 -3.97 13.78 1.06
C ARG A 138 -2.78 14.74 1.01
N ALA A 139 -1.95 14.78 2.05
CA ALA A 139 -0.78 15.65 2.10
C ALA A 139 0.23 15.31 0.98
N ALA A 140 0.47 14.02 0.73
CA ALA A 140 1.34 13.59 -0.38
C ALA A 140 0.78 13.99 -1.75
N ARG A 141 -0.54 13.88 -1.95
CA ARG A 141 -1.22 14.32 -3.18
C ARG A 141 -1.08 15.84 -3.37
N GLU A 142 -1.40 16.62 -2.35
CA GLU A 142 -1.29 18.09 -2.39
C GLU A 142 0.16 18.52 -2.66
N ARG A 143 1.15 17.80 -2.10
CA ARG A 143 2.56 18.06 -2.41
C ARG A 143 2.91 17.73 -3.87
N SER A 144 2.42 16.63 -4.42
CA SER A 144 2.60 16.29 -5.83
C SER A 144 2.04 17.38 -6.75
N GLU A 145 0.83 17.87 -6.44
CA GLU A 145 0.19 18.97 -7.19
C GLU A 145 1.00 20.27 -7.16
N GLN A 146 1.61 20.60 -6.01
CA GLN A 146 2.49 21.77 -5.86
C GLN A 146 3.74 21.64 -6.73
N LEU A 147 4.39 20.46 -6.70
CA LEU A 147 5.60 20.20 -7.49
C LEU A 147 5.35 20.22 -8.99
N ARG A 148 4.15 19.87 -9.45
CA ARG A 148 3.77 19.95 -10.86
C ARG A 148 3.60 21.39 -11.35
N ARG A 149 3.32 22.34 -10.44
CA ARG A 149 3.07 23.76 -10.75
C ARG A 149 4.32 24.63 -10.62
N SER A 150 5.39 24.13 -10.00
CA SER A 150 6.69 24.79 -9.88
C SER A 150 7.56 24.51 -11.10
#